data_AF-A0A2V9I3Z1-F1
#
_entry.id   AF-A0A2V9I3Z1-F1
#
_cell.length_a   1.000
_cell.length_b   1.000
_cell.length_c   1.000
_cell.angle_alpha   90.00
_cell.angle_beta   90.00
_cell.angle_gamma   90.00
#
_symmetry.space_group_name_H-M   'P 1'
#
loop_
_entity.id
_entity.type
_entity.pdbx_description
1 polymer ?
#
loop_
_entity_poly.entity_id
_entity_poly.type
_entity_poly.pdbx_seq_one_letter_code
_entity_poly.pdbx_strand_id
1 'polypeptide(L)'
;MTTFKLFSFKRLVLTFAVLLTLNCVLAAQKAASSDDPNNPIITARARAIHDSAIVVDTHADTPQRFLDENFDIGNTDPKDIGHISLNKVRSGNLGAEFFSIWVDPGTVAKEHFAQHTLDLIDSVYEQVARHPDRMIMAYSV
;
A
#
# COMPACT_ATOMS: atom_id res chain seq x y z
N MET A 1 -60.48 -20.44 35.57
CA MET A 1 -59.08 -20.00 35.79
C MET A 1 -58.15 -21.07 35.26
N THR A 2 -57.17 -20.89 34.37
CA THR A 2 -56.67 -19.74 33.60
C THR A 2 -55.62 -20.36 32.66
N THR A 3 -55.92 -20.52 31.37
CA THR A 3 -54.94 -20.93 30.35
C THR A 3 -54.30 -19.68 29.77
N PHE A 4 -53.20 -19.23 30.38
CA PHE A 4 -52.45 -18.06 29.94
C PHE A 4 -50.99 -18.42 29.62
N LYS A 5 -50.53 -17.99 28.45
CA LYS A 5 -49.14 -17.67 28.08
C LYS A 5 -48.10 -18.81 28.05
N LEU A 6 -48.07 -19.60 26.97
CA LEU A 6 -46.83 -20.27 26.53
C LEU A 6 -46.37 -19.86 25.12
N PHE A 7 -47.25 -19.29 24.30
CA PHE A 7 -46.92 -18.77 22.96
C PHE A 7 -46.11 -17.46 22.97
N SER A 8 -46.17 -16.70 24.07
CA SER A 8 -45.54 -15.38 24.19
C SER A 8 -44.01 -15.46 24.38
N PHE A 9 -43.52 -16.50 25.08
CA PHE A 9 -42.11 -16.58 25.48
C PHE A 9 -41.17 -16.89 24.31
N LYS A 10 -41.55 -17.80 23.41
CA LYS A 10 -40.74 -18.11 22.21
C LYS A 10 -40.68 -16.93 21.23
N ARG A 11 -41.79 -16.19 21.09
CA ARG A 11 -41.83 -14.96 20.28
C ARG A 11 -40.97 -13.86 20.92
N LEU A 12 -41.01 -13.71 22.25
CA LEU A 12 -40.18 -12.75 22.98
C LEU A 12 -38.68 -13.05 22.84
N VAL A 13 -38.27 -14.32 22.98
CA VAL A 13 -36.87 -14.74 22.80
C VAL A 13 -36.39 -14.54 21.36
N LEU A 14 -37.22 -14.87 20.37
CA LEU A 14 -36.87 -14.68 18.95
C LEU A 14 -36.75 -13.20 18.59
N THR A 15 -37.68 -12.35 19.05
CA THR A 15 -37.60 -10.89 18.83
C THR A 15 -36.37 -10.29 19.50
N PHE A 16 -36.01 -10.75 20.71
CA PHE A 16 -34.82 -10.28 21.41
C PHE A 16 -33.52 -10.71 20.71
N ALA A 17 -33.46 -11.94 20.19
CA ALA A 17 -32.32 -12.42 19.39
C ALA A 17 -32.18 -11.65 18.07
N VAL A 18 -33.28 -11.39 17.36
CA VAL A 18 -33.26 -10.57 16.13
C VAL A 18 -32.80 -9.14 16.43
N LEU A 19 -33.32 -8.52 17.48
CA LEU A 19 -32.88 -7.19 17.92
C LEU A 19 -31.40 -7.16 18.29
N LEU A 20 -30.89 -8.19 18.97
CA LEU A 20 -29.47 -8.29 19.34
C LEU A 20 -28.58 -8.42 18.10
N THR A 21 -28.96 -9.29 17.15
CA THR A 21 -28.21 -9.44 15.89
C THR A 21 -28.24 -8.17 15.04
N LEU A 22 -29.37 -7.46 14.98
CA LEU A 22 -29.48 -6.20 14.24
C LEU A 22 -28.60 -5.11 14.86
N ASN A 23 -28.54 -5.02 16.19
CA ASN A 23 -27.63 -4.10 16.89
C ASN A 23 -26.14 -4.44 16.65
N CYS A 24 -25.77 -5.73 16.61
CA CYS A 24 -24.41 -6.14 16.25
C CYS A 24 -24.03 -5.75 14.81
N VAL A 25 -24.95 -5.91 13.85
CA VAL A 25 -24.72 -5.51 12.45
C VAL A 25 -24.58 -3.99 12.31
N LEU A 26 -25.42 -3.21 13.00
CA LEU A 26 -25.35 -1.75 13.03
C LEU A 26 -24.05 -1.24 13.68
N ALA A 27 -23.60 -1.86 14.76
CA ALA A 27 -22.34 -1.53 15.41
C ALA A 27 -21.13 -1.84 14.51
N ALA A 28 -21.16 -2.97 13.79
CA ALA A 28 -20.11 -3.33 12.83
C ALA A 28 -20.04 -2.37 11.63
N GLN A 29 -21.19 -1.90 11.12
CA GLN A 29 -21.23 -0.90 10.04
C GLN A 29 -20.64 0.45 10.47
N LYS A 30 -20.91 0.89 11.71
CA LYS A 30 -20.40 2.16 12.23
C LYS A 30 -18.90 2.14 12.51
N ALA A 31 -18.33 0.97 12.81
CA ALA A 31 -16.88 0.80 12.95
C ALA A 31 -16.14 0.82 11.60
N ALA A 32 -16.83 0.55 10.48
CA ALA A 32 -16.25 0.57 9.13
C ALA A 32 -16.19 1.98 8.51
N SER A 33 -16.97 2.93 9.02
CA SER A 33 -16.91 4.34 8.62
C SER A 33 -15.95 5.11 9.53
N SER A 34 -14.65 4.93 9.32
CA SER A 34 -13.63 5.81 9.90
C SER A 34 -13.57 7.11 9.10
N ASP A 35 -14.50 8.04 9.38
CA ASP A 35 -14.45 9.41 8.87
C ASP A 35 -13.37 10.20 9.63
N ASP A 36 -12.09 9.93 9.33
CA ASP A 36 -11.00 10.83 9.69
C ASP A 36 -11.10 12.06 8.77
N PRO A 37 -11.30 13.28 9.30
CA PRO A 37 -11.40 14.49 8.48
C PRO A 37 -10.13 14.79 7.66
N ASN A 38 -9.00 14.14 7.97
CA ASN A 38 -7.75 14.24 7.20
C ASN A 38 -7.58 13.14 6.14
N ASN A 39 -8.47 12.15 6.09
CA ASN A 39 -8.40 11.08 5.10
C ASN A 39 -9.27 11.44 3.88
N PRO A 40 -8.69 11.61 2.68
CA PRO A 40 -9.48 11.93 1.50
C PRO A 40 -10.53 10.85 1.24
N ILE A 41 -11.77 11.27 1.01
CA ILE A 41 -12.85 10.35 0.62
C ILE A 41 -12.53 9.80 -0.77
N ILE A 42 -12.00 8.57 -0.84
CA ILE A 42 -11.76 7.87 -2.09
C ILE A 42 -13.09 7.26 -2.58
N THR A 43 -13.66 7.87 -3.62
CA THR A 43 -14.90 7.35 -4.22
C THR A 43 -14.66 5.99 -4.90
N ALA A 44 -15.70 5.15 -4.96
CA ALA A 44 -15.65 3.89 -5.70
C ALA A 44 -15.26 4.09 -7.18
N ARG A 45 -15.69 5.21 -7.77
CA ARG A 45 -15.32 5.58 -9.15
C ARG A 45 -13.83 5.87 -9.28
N ALA A 46 -13.24 6.65 -8.36
CA ALA A 46 -11.81 6.96 -8.39
C ALA A 46 -10.97 5.68 -8.24
N ARG A 47 -11.35 4.79 -7.32
CA ARG A 47 -10.71 3.49 -7.15
C ARG A 47 -10.79 2.64 -8.42
N ALA A 48 -11.97 2.55 -9.05
CA ALA A 48 -12.13 1.79 -10.29
C ALA A 48 -11.25 2.31 -11.44
N ILE A 49 -11.08 3.64 -11.56
CA ILE A 49 -10.18 4.22 -12.56
C ILE A 49 -8.73 3.81 -12.25
N HIS A 50 -8.29 4.00 -11.01
CA HIS A 50 -6.93 3.68 -10.55
C HIS A 50 -6.58 2.21 -10.76
N ASP A 51 -7.47 1.30 -10.36
CA ASP A 51 -7.28 -0.14 -10.48
C ASP A 51 -7.26 -0.62 -11.94
N SER A 52 -7.84 0.15 -12.88
CA SER A 52 -7.87 -0.16 -14.32
C SER A 52 -6.71 0.44 -15.11
N ALA A 53 -5.93 1.34 -14.52
CA ALA A 53 -4.86 2.07 -15.19
C ALA A 53 -3.49 1.38 -15.04
N ILE A 54 -2.60 1.61 -16.01
CA ILE A 54 -1.16 1.44 -15.81
C ILE A 54 -0.63 2.75 -15.24
N VAL A 55 -0.31 2.76 -13.95
CA VAL A 55 0.28 3.94 -13.31
C VAL A 55 1.78 3.94 -13.56
N VAL A 56 2.29 5.08 -14.05
CA VAL A 56 3.71 5.29 -14.30
C VAL A 56 4.15 6.49 -13.47
N ASP A 57 5.07 6.25 -12.53
CA ASP A 57 5.78 7.32 -11.83
C ASP A 57 7.08 7.62 -12.57
N THR A 58 7.35 8.90 -12.76
CA THR A 58 8.48 9.39 -13.56
C THR A 58 9.72 9.72 -12.73
N HIS A 59 9.65 9.65 -11.40
CA HIS A 59 10.78 10.02 -10.56
C HIS A 59 10.69 9.52 -9.12
N ALA A 60 11.63 8.66 -8.72
CA ALA A 60 11.86 8.35 -7.32
C ALA A 60 13.35 8.21 -6.96
N ASP A 61 13.78 8.89 -5.90
CA ASP A 61 15.16 8.87 -5.37
C ASP A 61 15.48 7.64 -4.51
N THR A 62 14.68 6.58 -4.63
CA THR A 62 14.89 5.32 -3.90
C THR A 62 16.29 4.70 -4.12
N PRO A 63 16.96 4.84 -5.29
CA PRO A 63 18.31 4.30 -5.49
C PRO A 63 19.36 4.75 -4.48
N GLN A 64 19.24 5.95 -3.91
CA GLN A 64 20.14 6.40 -2.84
C GLN A 64 20.14 5.42 -1.66
N ARG A 65 18.97 4.87 -1.31
CA ARG A 65 18.85 3.88 -0.23
C ARG A 65 19.43 2.53 -0.62
N PHE A 66 19.34 2.13 -1.90
CA PHE A 66 19.95 0.89 -2.36
C PHE A 66 21.46 0.94 -2.18
N LEU A 67 22.08 2.07 -2.57
CA LEU A 67 23.52 2.25 -2.54
C LEU A 67 24.05 2.56 -1.13
N ASP A 68 23.49 3.58 -0.46
CA ASP A 68 24.06 4.11 0.79
C ASP A 68 23.58 3.39 2.05
N GLU A 69 22.35 2.86 2.02
CA GLU A 69 21.74 2.16 3.17
C GLU A 69 21.74 0.64 3.02
N ASN A 70 22.18 0.11 1.87
CA ASN A 70 22.03 -1.30 1.49
C ASN A 70 20.57 -1.78 1.65
N PHE A 71 19.63 -0.91 1.30
CA PHE A 71 18.20 -1.18 1.38
C PHE A 71 17.78 -2.21 0.32
N ASP A 72 17.02 -3.21 0.75
CA ASP A 72 16.35 -4.15 -0.14
C ASP A 72 14.93 -3.65 -0.43
N ILE A 73 14.60 -3.39 -1.71
CA ILE A 73 13.26 -2.96 -2.13
C ILE A 73 12.16 -3.99 -1.81
N GLY A 74 12.53 -5.26 -1.65
CA GLY A 74 11.67 -6.34 -1.18
C GLY A 74 11.37 -6.31 0.32
N ASN A 75 11.94 -5.36 1.07
CA ASN A 75 11.73 -5.24 2.52
C ASN A 75 10.23 -5.21 2.90
N THR A 76 9.90 -6.00 3.92
CA THR A 76 8.54 -6.14 4.46
C THR A 76 8.38 -5.54 5.85
N ASP A 77 9.40 -4.86 6.39
CA ASP A 77 9.31 -4.22 7.70
C ASP A 77 8.21 -3.14 7.69
N PRO A 78 7.15 -3.27 8.49
CA PRO A 78 6.10 -2.25 8.57
C PRO A 78 6.59 -0.92 9.16
N LYS A 79 7.78 -0.89 9.77
CA LYS A 79 8.42 0.33 10.28
C LYS A 79 9.30 1.03 9.24
N ASP A 80 9.45 0.47 8.04
CA ASP A 80 10.16 1.13 6.94
C ASP A 80 9.44 2.43 6.56
N ILE A 81 10.10 3.55 6.90
CA ILE A 81 9.62 4.89 6.64
C ILE A 81 9.73 5.31 5.16
N GLY A 82 10.43 4.54 4.32
CA GLY A 82 10.55 4.86 2.90
C GLY A 82 9.22 4.79 2.16
N HIS A 83 9.11 5.48 1.03
CA HIS A 83 7.85 5.53 0.28
C HIS A 83 7.68 4.35 -0.68
N ILE A 84 8.78 3.77 -1.17
CA ILE A 84 8.78 2.68 -2.15
C ILE A 84 9.34 1.40 -1.53
N SER A 85 8.54 0.35 -1.59
CA SER A 85 8.93 -1.06 -1.46
C SER A 85 8.04 -1.88 -2.37
N LEU A 86 8.43 -3.08 -2.78
CA LEU A 86 7.64 -3.89 -3.71
C LEU A 86 6.24 -4.22 -3.16
N ASN A 87 6.06 -4.26 -1.83
CA ASN A 87 4.74 -4.42 -1.21
C ASN A 87 3.90 -3.14 -1.35
N LYS A 88 4.51 -1.97 -1.13
CA LYS A 88 3.86 -0.66 -1.31
C LYS A 88 3.47 -0.45 -2.78
N VAL A 89 4.38 -0.71 -3.72
CA VAL A 89 4.16 -0.69 -5.18
C VAL A 89 2.96 -1.56 -5.57
N ARG A 90 2.93 -2.81 -5.09
CA ARG A 90 1.82 -3.74 -5.38
C ARG A 90 0.50 -3.24 -4.78
N SER A 91 0.51 -2.73 -3.56
CA SER A 91 -0.69 -2.22 -2.90
C SER A 91 -1.23 -0.93 -3.54
N GLY A 92 -0.34 -0.12 -4.13
CA GLY A 92 -0.65 1.14 -4.77
C GLY A 92 -0.95 1.05 -6.26
N ASN A 93 -0.97 -0.15 -6.85
CA ASN A 93 -1.15 -0.38 -8.29
C ASN A 93 -0.15 0.41 -9.17
N LEU A 94 1.08 0.60 -8.70
CA LEU A 94 2.14 1.22 -9.51
C LEU A 94 2.67 0.19 -10.52
N GLY A 95 2.58 0.52 -11.81
CA GLY A 95 2.94 -0.37 -12.91
C GLY A 95 4.37 -0.20 -13.40
N ALA A 96 4.88 1.04 -13.42
CA ALA A 96 6.26 1.34 -13.78
C ALA A 96 6.79 2.54 -12.98
N GLU A 97 8.08 2.50 -12.69
CA GLU A 97 8.81 3.54 -11.95
C GLU A 97 10.07 3.91 -12.72
N PHE A 98 10.31 5.20 -12.89
CA PHE A 98 11.58 5.73 -13.38
C PHE A 98 12.44 6.13 -12.18
N PHE A 99 13.27 5.18 -11.74
CA PHE A 99 14.22 5.44 -10.66
C PHE A 99 15.24 6.51 -11.05
N SER A 100 15.39 7.50 -10.17
CA SER A 100 16.30 8.62 -10.32
C SER A 100 17.74 8.17 -10.08
N ILE A 101 18.61 8.36 -11.08
CA ILE A 101 20.06 8.23 -10.94
C ILE A 101 20.60 9.64 -10.70
N TRP A 102 20.52 10.09 -9.46
CA TRP A 102 20.92 11.42 -9.06
C TRP A 102 22.04 11.38 -8.02
N VAL A 103 23.13 12.07 -8.30
CA VAL A 103 24.26 12.22 -7.38
C VAL A 103 24.10 13.53 -6.63
N ASP A 104 24.06 13.48 -5.30
CA ASP A 104 23.97 14.68 -4.48
C ASP A 104 25.32 15.44 -4.46
N PRO A 105 25.40 16.66 -5.02
CA PRO A 105 26.64 17.43 -5.05
C PRO A 105 27.06 17.96 -3.66
N GLY A 106 26.18 17.87 -2.65
CA GLY A 106 26.47 18.24 -1.26
C GLY A 106 27.14 17.13 -0.45
N THR A 107 27.01 15.87 -0.86
CA THR A 107 27.56 14.71 -0.14
C THR A 107 28.68 13.99 -0.90
N VAL A 108 28.69 14.09 -2.23
CA VAL A 108 29.69 13.43 -3.09
C VAL A 108 30.67 14.47 -3.65
N ALA A 109 31.96 14.17 -3.62
CA ALA A 109 32.98 15.02 -4.25
C ALA A 109 32.88 14.95 -5.78
N LYS A 110 33.16 16.07 -6.47
CA LYS A 110 32.94 16.20 -7.93
C LYS A 110 33.69 15.15 -8.75
N GLU A 111 34.89 14.78 -8.32
CA GLU A 111 35.72 13.74 -8.93
C GLU A 111 35.10 12.33 -8.89
N HIS A 112 34.10 12.12 -8.03
CA HIS A 112 33.41 10.83 -7.86
C HIS A 112 32.02 10.78 -8.50
N PHE A 113 31.53 11.87 -9.10
CA PHE A 113 30.18 11.90 -9.69
C PHE A 113 29.96 10.81 -10.73
N ALA A 114 30.93 10.57 -11.60
CA ALA A 114 30.82 9.53 -12.62
C ALA A 114 30.75 8.13 -12.00
N GLN A 115 31.61 7.82 -11.03
CA GLN A 115 31.60 6.52 -10.36
C GLN A 115 30.30 6.31 -9.59
N HIS A 116 29.87 7.29 -8.80
CA HIS A 116 28.65 7.20 -8.02
C HIS A 116 27.39 7.07 -8.90
N THR A 117 27.37 7.72 -10.07
CA THR A 117 26.30 7.51 -11.06
C THR A 117 26.23 6.06 -11.53
N LEU A 118 27.38 5.43 -11.80
CA LEU A 118 27.44 4.03 -12.21
C LEU A 118 27.03 3.09 -11.07
N ASP A 119 27.46 3.38 -9.84
CA ASP A 119 27.09 2.60 -8.65
C ASP A 119 25.57 2.65 -8.40
N LEU A 120 24.94 3.82 -8.59
CA LEU A 120 23.49 3.94 -8.50
C LEU A 120 22.77 3.15 -9.59
N ILE A 121 23.26 3.18 -10.84
CA ILE A 121 22.72 2.37 -11.93
C ILE A 121 22.81 0.88 -11.57
N ASP A 122 23.98 0.42 -11.12
CA ASP A 122 24.22 -0.97 -10.76
C ASP A 122 23.33 -1.41 -9.60
N SER A 123 23.12 -0.54 -8.60
CA SER A 123 22.23 -0.82 -7.47
C SER A 123 20.80 -1.13 -7.91
N VAL A 124 20.28 -0.47 -8.96
CA VAL A 124 18.95 -0.75 -9.53
C VAL A 124 18.95 -2.11 -10.24
N TYR A 125 19.98 -2.42 -11.02
CA TYR A 125 20.14 -3.74 -11.63
C TYR A 125 20.21 -4.85 -10.59
N GLU A 126 20.91 -4.64 -9.47
CA GLU A 126 20.96 -5.60 -8.37
C GLU A 126 19.58 -5.86 -7.76
N GLN A 127 18.76 -4.83 -7.53
CA GLN A 127 17.41 -5.02 -7.00
C GLN A 127 16.55 -5.86 -7.95
N VAL A 128 16.65 -5.62 -9.27
CA VAL A 128 15.96 -6.46 -10.28
C VAL A 128 16.46 -7.90 -10.25
N ALA A 129 17.78 -8.10 -10.16
CA ALA A 129 18.37 -9.43 -10.10
C ALA A 129 17.99 -10.20 -8.83
N ARG A 130 17.77 -9.50 -7.71
CA ARG A 130 17.32 -10.09 -6.43
C ARG A 130 15.84 -10.45 -6.44
N HIS A 131 15.00 -9.72 -7.19
CA HIS A 131 13.54 -9.89 -7.23
C HIS A 131 12.99 -10.13 -8.65
N PRO A 132 13.51 -11.11 -9.42
CA PRO A 132 13.16 -11.30 -10.83
C PRO A 132 11.72 -11.77 -11.04
N ASP A 133 11.06 -12.28 -10.00
CA ASP A 133 9.65 -12.68 -10.00
C ASP A 133 8.69 -11.50 -9.76
N ARG A 134 9.22 -10.32 -9.38
CA ARG A 134 8.41 -9.16 -8.96
C ARG A 134 8.70 -7.87 -9.70
N MET A 135 9.88 -7.73 -10.29
CA MET A 135 10.26 -6.55 -11.08
C MET A 135 11.18 -6.95 -12.24
N ILE A 136 11.17 -6.13 -13.29
CA ILE A 136 12.00 -6.30 -14.48
C ILE A 136 12.51 -4.93 -14.94
N MET A 137 13.62 -4.91 -15.68
CA MET A 137 14.02 -3.71 -16.42
C MET A 137 13.13 -3.53 -17.66
N ALA A 138 12.69 -2.31 -17.90
CA ALA A 138 11.98 -1.91 -19.12
C ALA A 138 12.76 -0.80 -19.84
N TYR A 139 12.92 -0.94 -21.16
CA TYR A 139 13.74 -0.03 -21.99
C TYR A 139 12.96 0.66 -23.11
N SER A 140 11.69 0.29 -23.29
CA SER A 140 10.79 0.85 -24.30
C SER A 140 9.33 0.66 -23.88
N VAL A 141 8.43 1.33 -24.60
CA VAL A 141 6.97 1.16 -24.51
C VAL A 141 6.46 0.05 -25.43
#